data_AF-A0A7Y3E4A8-F1
#
_entry.id   AF-A0A7Y3E4A8-F1
#
_cell.length_a   1.000
_cell.length_b   1.000
_cell.length_c   1.000
_cell.angle_alpha   90.00
_cell.angle_beta   90.00
_cell.angle_gamma   90.00
#
_symmetry.space_group_name_H-M   'P 1'
#
loop_
_entity.id
_entity.type
_entity.pdbx_description
1 polymer ?
#
loop_
_entity_poly.entity_id
_entity_poly.type
_entity_poly.pdbx_seq_one_letter_code
_entity_poly.pdbx_strand_id
1 'polypeptide(L)'
;MLLSDTYKFNLTRLLALISCAFLPQTLAAQLGEDVVWAVNVGGPAYEASDGTLFEAENSVTGGAAGKLETVLGSQDSGLYRGYRAGEIQIDRTVEPGTYALTFHFAEPLDINAGERLFNVVVEDQTAIEDVDVILWRDGKTESALTVTVRGVEVADGELNVRFIPGKLDPILSALVVVRTFSVSDQWELAWGDEFNVPGAPDPALWSVDVWPPRTVNDEDQTYTDRPKNLRVEDGFLVIEAHKEQFAGAEYTSARIHSSGKGDFLYGRVEARARVPVGKGTWSAIWMLPSDPFRYASTCQTGDLWQGVDECDAWPNSGEIDILEHVGYQPGHIHGTVHNVAYYWRNWQQRKGRILQDGIGEDFHVYAIEWTPERIDIFVDDIRYFTYVNEHSGWESWPYDHAFHLVINLAIGGGWGRAGGGIDDSVFPQKMLVDYVRVFQRRP
;
A
#
# COMPACT_ATOMS: atom_id res chain seq x y z
N MET A 1 -73.03 -28.62 43.87
CA MET A 1 -72.89 -30.09 43.80
C MET A 1 -71.51 -30.35 43.21
N LEU A 2 -70.47 -30.43 44.07
CA LEU A 2 -69.84 -31.66 44.58
C LEU A 2 -69.14 -32.43 43.44
N LEU A 3 -67.82 -32.24 43.27
CA LEU A 3 -66.72 -33.07 43.81
C LEU A 3 -66.68 -34.48 43.20
N SER A 4 -65.60 -34.81 42.48
CA SER A 4 -64.65 -35.86 42.89
C SER A 4 -63.64 -36.22 41.80
N ASP A 5 -62.46 -36.58 42.27
CA ASP A 5 -61.19 -36.80 41.59
C ASP A 5 -61.02 -38.13 40.82
N THR A 6 -59.91 -38.13 40.07
CA THR A 6 -58.99 -39.24 39.71
C THR A 6 -59.39 -40.23 38.61
N TYR A 7 -58.57 -40.30 37.55
CA TYR A 7 -57.89 -41.54 37.14
C TYR A 7 -56.58 -41.25 36.41
N LYS A 8 -55.59 -42.10 36.70
CA LYS A 8 -54.17 -42.07 36.34
C LYS A 8 -53.93 -42.39 34.87
N PHE A 9 -52.93 -41.74 34.25
CA PHE A 9 -52.24 -42.26 33.06
C PHE A 9 -50.74 -42.29 33.31
N ASN A 10 -50.14 -43.44 33.02
CA ASN A 10 -48.71 -43.70 33.06
C ASN A 10 -48.24 -43.80 31.61
N LEU A 11 -47.39 -42.90 31.13
CA LEU A 11 -46.58 -43.17 29.94
C LEU A 11 -45.27 -42.37 30.00
N THR A 12 -44.21 -43.13 30.20
CA THR A 12 -42.80 -42.75 30.05
C THR A 12 -42.56 -42.14 28.66
N ARG A 13 -42.08 -40.90 28.57
CA ARG A 13 -41.30 -40.43 27.41
C ARG A 13 -40.36 -39.30 27.83
N LEU A 14 -39.09 -39.58 27.61
CA LEU A 14 -37.91 -38.79 27.90
C LEU A 14 -37.81 -37.59 26.94
N LEU A 15 -37.23 -36.51 27.47
CA LEU A 15 -36.97 -35.23 26.82
C LEU A 15 -36.16 -35.35 25.50
N ALA A 16 -36.56 -34.54 24.52
CA ALA A 16 -35.64 -33.87 23.59
C ALA A 16 -36.33 -32.60 23.05
N LEU A 17 -36.11 -31.47 23.73
CA LEU A 17 -36.43 -30.14 23.23
C LEU A 17 -35.33 -29.76 22.23
N ILE A 18 -35.64 -29.82 20.92
CA ILE A 18 -34.84 -29.13 19.91
C ILE A 18 -35.29 -27.68 19.92
N SER A 19 -34.55 -26.86 20.67
CA SER A 19 -34.58 -25.41 20.56
C SER A 19 -33.87 -25.03 19.26
N CYS A 20 -34.62 -24.76 18.20
CA CYS A 20 -34.12 -23.94 17.08
C CYS A 20 -33.95 -22.51 17.58
N ALA A 21 -32.80 -22.25 18.21
CA ALA A 21 -32.34 -20.90 18.45
C ALA A 21 -31.91 -20.32 17.09
N PHE A 22 -32.68 -19.36 16.58
CA PHE A 22 -32.16 -18.39 15.63
C PHE A 22 -31.01 -17.65 16.33
N LEU A 23 -29.77 -18.02 15.99
CA LEU A 23 -28.62 -17.20 16.30
C LEU A 23 -28.74 -15.89 15.51
N PRO A 24 -28.58 -14.72 16.13
CA PRO A 24 -28.43 -13.50 15.38
C PRO A 24 -27.10 -13.61 14.62
N GLN A 25 -27.15 -13.60 13.29
CA GLN A 25 -25.98 -13.34 12.48
C GLN A 25 -25.44 -11.97 12.92
N THR A 26 -24.35 -11.99 13.66
CA THR A 26 -23.59 -10.80 13.98
C THR A 26 -23.15 -10.16 12.67
N LEU A 27 -23.45 -8.87 12.54
CA LEU A 27 -23.17 -8.01 11.42
C LEU A 27 -21.65 -7.84 11.25
N ALA A 28 -20.96 -8.86 10.74
CA ALA A 28 -19.63 -8.72 10.16
C ALA A 28 -19.84 -8.29 8.72
N ALA A 29 -19.88 -6.98 8.49
CA ALA A 29 -19.82 -6.45 7.14
C ALA A 29 -18.46 -6.83 6.54
N GLN A 30 -18.53 -7.73 5.57
CA GLN A 30 -17.46 -8.31 4.77
C GLN A 30 -16.69 -7.18 4.06
N LEU A 31 -15.48 -6.90 4.52
CA LEU A 31 -14.56 -5.92 3.95
C LEU A 31 -13.22 -6.59 3.67
N GLY A 32 -12.99 -6.92 2.38
CA GLY A 32 -11.68 -7.17 1.79
C GLY A 32 -10.92 -8.41 2.27
N GLU A 33 -10.93 -9.44 1.43
CA GLU A 33 -10.00 -10.60 1.34
C GLU A 33 -10.32 -11.87 2.15
N ASP A 34 -10.65 -12.93 1.41
CA ASP A 34 -10.57 -14.32 1.85
C ASP A 34 -9.08 -14.72 1.88
N VAL A 35 -8.35 -14.32 2.92
CA VAL A 35 -7.03 -14.91 3.20
C VAL A 35 -7.22 -16.43 3.28
N VAL A 36 -6.69 -17.15 2.29
CA VAL A 36 -6.87 -18.60 2.17
C VAL A 36 -5.87 -19.30 3.08
N TRP A 37 -4.67 -18.74 3.18
CA TRP A 37 -3.62 -19.30 4.02
C TRP A 37 -2.58 -18.23 4.37
N ALA A 38 -2.05 -18.30 5.59
CA ALA A 38 -0.93 -17.49 6.04
C ALA A 38 -0.06 -18.30 6.99
N VAL A 39 1.26 -18.14 6.92
CA VAL A 39 2.22 -18.89 7.74
C VAL A 39 3.32 -17.98 8.31
N ASN A 40 3.59 -18.12 9.61
CA ASN A 40 4.71 -17.48 10.29
C ASN A 40 5.95 -18.41 10.20
N VAL A 41 6.87 -18.10 9.29
CA VAL A 41 8.01 -18.96 8.94
C VAL A 41 9.08 -18.88 10.03
N GLY A 42 9.52 -20.03 10.54
CA GLY A 42 10.40 -20.12 11.69
C GLY A 42 9.78 -19.64 13.02
N GLY A 43 8.48 -19.36 13.05
CA GLY A 43 7.77 -18.79 14.19
C GLY A 43 6.54 -19.60 14.67
N PRO A 44 6.00 -19.27 15.86
CA PRO A 44 4.73 -19.83 16.33
C PRO A 44 3.53 -19.23 15.57
N ALA A 45 2.33 -19.76 15.81
CA ALA A 45 1.11 -19.14 15.31
C ALA A 45 1.01 -17.67 15.81
N TYR A 46 0.47 -16.80 14.98
CA TYR A 46 0.45 -15.36 15.21
C TYR A 46 -0.85 -14.74 14.68
N GLU A 47 -1.42 -13.81 15.43
CA GLU A 47 -2.56 -13.00 14.99
C GLU A 47 -2.04 -11.59 14.69
N ALA A 48 -2.13 -11.18 13.43
CA ALA A 48 -1.66 -9.87 12.99
C ALA A 48 -2.65 -8.76 13.34
N SER A 49 -2.14 -7.53 13.35
CA SER A 49 -2.89 -6.33 13.69
C SER A 49 -4.14 -6.11 12.83
N ASP A 50 -4.14 -6.59 11.59
CA ASP A 50 -5.26 -6.53 10.66
C ASP A 50 -6.29 -7.67 10.84
N GLY A 51 -6.05 -8.57 11.80
CA GLY A 51 -6.85 -9.76 12.08
C GLY A 51 -6.43 -11.01 11.31
N THR A 52 -5.40 -10.95 10.46
CA THR A 52 -4.92 -12.13 9.72
C THR A 52 -4.34 -13.16 10.68
N LEU A 53 -4.81 -14.40 10.58
CA LEU A 53 -4.35 -15.52 11.41
C LEU A 53 -3.26 -16.32 10.66
N PHE A 54 -2.05 -16.28 11.19
CA PHE A 54 -0.90 -17.04 10.69
C PHE A 54 -0.79 -18.38 11.43
N GLU A 55 -0.74 -19.46 10.67
CA GLU A 55 -0.39 -20.78 11.20
C GLU A 55 1.08 -20.78 11.68
N ALA A 56 1.36 -21.55 12.73
CA ALA A 56 2.74 -21.90 13.05
C ALA A 56 3.35 -22.69 11.89
N GLU A 57 4.65 -22.55 11.66
CA GLU A 57 5.31 -23.25 10.56
C GLU A 57 5.12 -24.78 10.65
N ASN A 58 4.39 -25.33 9.67
CA ASN A 58 4.17 -26.78 9.50
C ASN A 58 4.39 -27.27 8.05
N SER A 59 4.30 -26.37 7.07
CA SER A 59 4.28 -26.68 5.62
C SER A 59 5.52 -26.17 4.89
N VAL A 60 6.43 -25.49 5.58
CA VAL A 60 7.68 -24.97 4.99
C VAL A 60 8.80 -25.97 5.22
N THR A 61 9.49 -26.34 4.15
CA THR A 61 10.62 -27.28 4.18
C THR A 61 11.91 -26.61 3.69
N GLY A 62 13.04 -27.21 4.06
CA GLY A 62 14.37 -26.70 3.70
C GLY A 62 14.75 -25.39 4.41
N GLY A 63 15.98 -24.92 4.21
CA GLY A 63 16.57 -23.82 4.98
C GLY A 63 16.78 -24.11 6.47
N ALA A 64 17.55 -23.27 7.13
CA ALA A 64 17.77 -23.28 8.57
C ALA A 64 16.89 -22.22 9.25
N ALA A 65 16.24 -22.57 10.36
CA ALA A 65 15.49 -21.61 11.16
C ALA A 65 16.45 -20.62 11.84
N GLY A 66 16.09 -19.35 11.83
CA GLY A 66 16.79 -18.27 12.51
C GLY A 66 15.84 -17.42 13.36
N LYS A 67 16.43 -16.51 14.14
CA LYS A 67 15.66 -15.62 15.02
C LYS A 67 16.23 -14.21 15.01
N LEU A 68 15.34 -13.22 15.03
CA LEU A 68 15.61 -11.82 15.31
C LEU A 68 14.98 -11.42 16.65
N GLU A 69 15.69 -10.57 17.40
CA GLU A 69 15.18 -10.06 18.67
C GLU A 69 14.23 -8.87 18.46
N THR A 70 14.61 -7.97 17.55
CA THR A 70 13.86 -6.75 17.21
C THR A 70 13.72 -6.61 15.72
N VAL A 71 12.56 -6.13 15.26
CA VAL A 71 12.32 -5.76 13.87
C VAL A 71 11.55 -4.43 13.85
N LEU A 72 12.02 -3.48 13.04
CA LEU A 72 11.42 -2.16 12.88
C LEU A 72 10.51 -2.07 11.65
N GLY A 73 9.70 -1.02 11.56
CA GLY A 73 8.93 -0.71 10.35
C GLY A 73 7.68 -1.54 10.12
N SER A 74 7.16 -2.20 11.16
CA SER A 74 5.91 -2.97 11.08
C SER A 74 5.11 -2.88 12.38
N GLN A 75 3.78 -2.93 12.27
CA GLN A 75 2.85 -3.17 13.38
C GLN A 75 2.94 -4.60 13.92
N ASP A 76 3.44 -5.50 13.09
CA ASP A 76 3.49 -6.94 13.32
C ASP A 76 4.92 -7.44 13.45
N SER A 77 5.76 -6.70 14.20
CA SER A 77 7.19 -7.05 14.38
C SER A 77 7.41 -8.49 14.86
N GLY A 78 6.45 -9.08 15.59
CA GLY A 78 6.49 -10.48 16.03
C GLY A 78 6.52 -11.48 14.87
N LEU A 79 5.90 -11.16 13.74
CA LEU A 79 5.85 -11.99 12.53
C LEU A 79 7.22 -12.10 11.85
N TYR A 80 8.12 -11.13 12.07
CA TYR A 80 9.44 -11.10 11.46
C TYR A 80 10.55 -11.65 12.36
N ARG A 81 10.22 -12.02 13.61
CA ARG A 81 11.20 -12.54 14.57
C ARG A 81 11.64 -13.96 14.23
N GLY A 82 10.77 -14.77 13.63
CA GLY A 82 11.13 -16.05 13.03
C GLY A 82 11.50 -15.84 11.57
N TYR A 83 12.45 -16.63 11.07
CA TYR A 83 12.69 -16.75 9.64
C TYR A 83 13.33 -18.10 9.31
N ARG A 84 13.33 -18.46 8.02
CA ARG A 84 14.24 -19.47 7.46
C ARG A 84 15.26 -18.83 6.54
N ALA A 85 16.46 -19.39 6.49
CA ALA A 85 17.52 -19.03 5.55
C ALA A 85 18.04 -20.26 4.80
N GLY A 86 18.07 -20.24 3.47
CA GLY A 86 18.62 -21.29 2.61
C GLY A 86 17.66 -21.74 1.52
N GLU A 87 17.77 -23.00 1.11
CA GLU A 87 16.88 -23.63 0.12
C GLU A 87 15.48 -23.82 0.72
N ILE A 88 14.64 -22.80 0.66
CA ILE A 88 13.27 -22.80 1.20
C ILE A 88 12.30 -23.28 0.13
N GLN A 89 11.42 -24.21 0.50
CA GLN A 89 10.34 -24.71 -0.34
C GLN A 89 9.02 -24.76 0.45
N ILE A 90 7.94 -24.37 -0.22
CA ILE A 90 6.57 -24.40 0.30
C ILE A 90 5.71 -25.12 -0.73
N ASP A 91 5.04 -26.18 -0.29
CA ASP A 91 4.02 -26.88 -1.05
C ASP A 91 2.75 -26.86 -0.21
N ARG A 92 1.69 -26.21 -0.71
CA ARG A 92 0.43 -26.03 0.03
C ARG A 92 -0.74 -26.37 -0.86
N THR A 93 -1.53 -27.36 -0.46
CA THR A 93 -2.81 -27.64 -1.09
C THR A 93 -3.75 -26.43 -0.95
N VAL A 94 -4.22 -25.92 -2.09
CA VAL A 94 -5.21 -24.85 -2.20
C VAL A 94 -6.21 -25.21 -3.31
N GLU A 95 -7.38 -24.58 -3.32
CA GLU A 95 -8.30 -24.77 -4.45
C GLU A 95 -7.68 -24.20 -5.74
N PRO A 96 -7.94 -24.78 -6.92
CA PRO A 96 -7.51 -24.14 -8.17
C PRO A 96 -8.07 -22.72 -8.31
N GLY A 97 -7.24 -21.79 -8.78
CA GLY A 97 -7.63 -20.39 -8.93
C GLY A 97 -6.46 -19.42 -9.08
N THR A 98 -6.79 -18.13 -9.08
CA THR A 98 -5.82 -17.04 -9.19
C THR A 98 -5.61 -16.36 -7.84
N TYR A 99 -4.36 -16.17 -7.48
CA TYR A 99 -3.92 -15.72 -6.16
C TYR A 99 -3.03 -14.48 -6.22
N ALA A 100 -3.04 -13.73 -5.12
CA ALA A 100 -2.00 -12.79 -4.77
C ALA A 100 -1.23 -13.35 -3.57
N LEU A 101 0.09 -13.20 -3.61
CA LEU A 101 1.02 -13.70 -2.59
C LEU A 101 1.82 -12.53 -2.02
N THR A 102 1.78 -12.37 -0.70
CA THR A 102 2.58 -11.36 0.02
C THR A 102 3.69 -12.05 0.77
N PHE A 103 4.93 -11.77 0.36
CA PHE A 103 6.14 -12.27 1.00
C PHE A 103 6.66 -11.28 2.03
N HIS A 104 7.05 -11.80 3.19
CA HIS A 104 7.59 -11.00 4.28
C HIS A 104 9.06 -11.32 4.51
N PHE A 105 9.90 -10.29 4.54
CA PHE A 105 11.34 -10.39 4.72
C PHE A 105 11.83 -9.42 5.81
N ALA A 106 12.89 -9.80 6.50
CA ALA A 106 13.71 -8.90 7.30
C ALA A 106 15.16 -9.40 7.25
N GLU A 107 16.11 -8.58 6.78
CA GLU A 107 17.50 -9.00 6.66
C GLU A 107 18.14 -9.17 8.04
N PRO A 108 18.61 -10.38 8.41
CA PRO A 108 19.19 -10.61 9.73
C PRO A 108 20.69 -10.28 9.84
N LEU A 109 21.39 -10.08 8.72
CA LEU A 109 22.82 -9.80 8.74
C LEU A 109 23.09 -8.31 8.52
N ASP A 110 24.12 -7.80 9.18
CA ASP A 110 24.68 -6.47 8.87
C ASP A 110 25.51 -6.54 7.59
N ILE A 111 24.82 -6.46 6.45
CA ILE A 111 25.37 -6.54 5.09
C ILE A 111 24.92 -5.35 4.25
N ASN A 112 25.67 -5.07 3.19
CA ASN A 112 25.35 -4.02 2.24
C ASN A 112 24.32 -4.51 1.21
N ALA A 113 23.64 -3.54 0.58
CA ALA A 113 22.83 -3.79 -0.61
C ALA A 113 23.65 -4.56 -1.66
N GLY A 114 22.99 -5.54 -2.27
CA GLY A 114 23.55 -6.41 -3.30
C GLY A 114 24.40 -7.56 -2.76
N GLU A 115 24.61 -7.71 -1.45
CA GLU A 115 25.34 -8.86 -0.90
C GLU A 115 24.46 -10.12 -0.79
N ARG A 116 23.17 -9.98 -0.47
CA ARG A 116 22.16 -11.05 -0.60
C ARG A 116 21.25 -10.74 -1.78
N LEU A 117 21.22 -11.67 -2.74
CA LEU A 117 20.32 -11.65 -3.90
C LEU A 117 19.77 -13.06 -4.08
N PHE A 118 18.46 -13.17 -4.29
CA PHE A 118 17.78 -14.43 -4.56
C PHE A 118 16.50 -14.21 -5.36
N ASN A 119 16.08 -15.23 -6.09
CA ASN A 119 14.81 -15.20 -6.81
C ASN A 119 13.73 -15.92 -6.02
N VAL A 120 12.48 -15.49 -6.20
CA VAL A 120 11.29 -16.20 -5.74
C VAL A 120 10.60 -16.80 -6.96
N VAL A 121 10.46 -18.12 -6.96
CA VAL A 121 9.78 -18.89 -8.00
C VAL A 121 8.45 -19.37 -7.43
N VAL A 122 7.37 -19.12 -8.16
CA VAL A 122 6.00 -19.50 -7.80
C VAL A 122 5.40 -20.19 -9.02
N GLU A 123 4.79 -21.37 -8.85
CA GLU A 123 4.21 -22.15 -9.97
C GLU A 123 5.19 -22.32 -11.15
N ASP A 124 6.46 -22.65 -10.83
CA ASP A 124 7.58 -22.80 -11.78
C ASP A 124 7.95 -21.55 -12.59
N GLN A 125 7.38 -20.39 -12.27
CA GLN A 125 7.71 -19.10 -12.88
C GLN A 125 8.46 -18.22 -11.89
N THR A 126 9.49 -17.52 -12.36
CA THR A 126 10.16 -16.51 -11.52
C THR A 126 9.20 -15.34 -11.30
N ALA A 127 8.69 -15.22 -10.10
CA ALA A 127 7.74 -14.18 -9.70
C ALA A 127 8.45 -12.92 -9.17
N ILE A 128 9.63 -13.08 -8.57
CA ILE A 128 10.46 -11.98 -8.12
C ILE A 128 11.91 -12.28 -8.46
N GLU A 129 12.55 -11.36 -9.19
CA GLU A 129 13.97 -11.43 -9.54
C GLU A 129 14.81 -10.60 -8.56
N ASP A 130 16.02 -11.10 -8.24
CA ASP A 130 17.07 -10.38 -7.50
C ASP A 130 16.57 -9.65 -6.24
N VAL A 131 15.83 -10.35 -5.38
CA VAL A 131 15.38 -9.82 -4.09
C VAL A 131 16.58 -9.34 -3.29
N ASP A 132 16.65 -8.02 -3.09
CA ASP A 132 17.64 -7.32 -2.28
C ASP A 132 16.93 -6.62 -1.13
N VAL A 133 16.79 -7.32 0.00
CA VAL A 133 16.03 -6.83 1.16
C VAL A 133 16.61 -5.52 1.68
N ILE A 134 17.94 -5.36 1.67
CA ILE A 134 18.61 -4.14 2.15
C ILE A 134 18.33 -2.96 1.23
N LEU A 135 18.52 -3.12 -0.08
CA LEU A 135 18.23 -2.05 -1.04
C LEU A 135 16.74 -1.67 -0.99
N TRP A 136 15.88 -2.68 -0.93
CA TRP A 136 14.43 -2.50 -0.97
C TRP A 136 13.86 -1.96 0.34
N ARG A 137 14.64 -2.05 1.42
CA ARG A 137 14.33 -1.47 2.72
C ARG A 137 15.27 -0.31 3.08
N ASP A 138 15.61 0.51 2.10
CA ASP A 138 16.26 1.82 2.31
C ASP A 138 17.61 1.71 3.06
N GLY A 139 18.33 0.61 2.82
CA GLY A 139 19.60 0.30 3.46
C GLY A 139 19.48 -0.17 4.91
N LYS A 140 18.30 -0.63 5.36
CA LYS A 140 18.05 -1.03 6.75
C LYS A 140 18.00 -2.54 6.91
N THR A 141 18.81 -3.03 7.84
CA THR A 141 18.77 -4.38 8.39
C THR A 141 17.68 -4.46 9.47
N GLU A 142 17.28 -5.68 9.86
CA GLU A 142 16.29 -5.91 10.94
C GLU A 142 15.01 -5.04 10.79
N SER A 143 14.57 -4.85 9.54
CA SER A 143 13.43 -4.01 9.22
C SER A 143 12.51 -4.75 8.25
N ALA A 144 11.22 -4.63 8.51
CA ALA A 144 10.18 -5.33 7.77
C ALA A 144 10.09 -4.83 6.33
N LEU A 145 10.08 -5.78 5.40
CA LEU A 145 9.80 -5.59 3.99
C LEU A 145 8.69 -6.56 3.59
N THR A 146 7.63 -6.03 2.97
CA THR A 146 6.64 -6.85 2.27
C THR A 146 6.78 -6.67 0.76
N VAL A 147 6.59 -7.75 0.00
CA VAL A 147 6.54 -7.71 -1.46
C VAL A 147 5.38 -8.58 -1.91
N THR A 148 4.41 -7.97 -2.58
CA THR A 148 3.24 -8.65 -3.11
C THR A 148 3.42 -8.92 -4.60
N VAL A 149 3.08 -10.14 -5.02
CA VAL A 149 2.90 -10.51 -6.44
C VAL A 149 1.46 -10.93 -6.65
N ARG A 150 0.97 -10.82 -7.87
CA ARG A 150 -0.42 -11.11 -8.24
C ARG A 150 -0.49 -11.99 -9.48
N GLY A 151 -1.69 -12.49 -9.78
CA GLY A 151 -1.91 -13.27 -10.99
C GLY A 151 -1.30 -14.66 -10.94
N VAL A 152 -1.03 -15.19 -9.75
CA VAL A 152 -0.49 -16.55 -9.57
C VAL A 152 -1.61 -17.55 -9.85
N GLU A 153 -1.50 -18.28 -10.96
CA GLU A 153 -2.46 -19.30 -11.35
C GLU A 153 -2.07 -20.68 -10.79
N VAL A 154 -2.83 -21.19 -9.83
CA VAL A 154 -2.69 -22.56 -9.32
C VAL A 154 -3.70 -23.45 -10.02
N ALA A 155 -3.23 -24.38 -10.87
CA ALA A 155 -4.09 -25.18 -11.73
C ALA A 155 -4.36 -26.60 -11.21
N ASP A 156 -3.39 -27.19 -10.51
CA ASP A 156 -3.41 -28.58 -10.04
C ASP A 156 -3.90 -28.73 -8.60
N GLY A 157 -4.13 -27.61 -7.91
CA GLY A 157 -4.57 -27.55 -6.52
C GLY A 157 -3.42 -27.61 -5.51
N GLU A 158 -2.18 -27.40 -5.95
CA GLU A 158 -1.02 -27.31 -5.07
C GLU A 158 -0.22 -26.04 -5.40
N LEU A 159 -0.16 -25.10 -4.46
CA LEU A 159 0.70 -23.93 -4.58
C LEU A 159 2.14 -24.35 -4.27
N ASN A 160 3.04 -24.16 -5.23
CA ASN A 160 4.47 -24.40 -5.11
C ASN A 160 5.25 -23.06 -5.09
N VAL A 161 6.03 -22.85 -4.02
CA VAL A 161 6.94 -21.70 -3.90
C VAL A 161 8.35 -22.21 -3.58
N ARG A 162 9.34 -21.70 -4.31
CA ARG A 162 10.76 -22.02 -4.13
C ARG A 162 11.61 -20.75 -4.15
N PHE A 163 12.66 -20.75 -3.35
CA PHE A 163 13.61 -19.64 -3.30
C PHE A 163 14.96 -20.08 -3.85
N ILE A 164 15.46 -19.36 -4.85
CA ILE A 164 16.69 -19.74 -5.58
C ILE A 164 17.82 -18.78 -5.21
N PRO A 165 18.92 -19.25 -4.59
CA PRO A 165 20.05 -18.39 -4.24
C PRO A 165 20.71 -17.81 -5.48
N GLY A 166 20.93 -16.48 -5.49
CA GLY A 166 21.83 -15.81 -6.43
C GLY A 166 23.21 -15.56 -5.83
N LYS A 167 23.25 -15.09 -4.56
CA LYS A 167 24.47 -14.87 -3.79
C LYS A 167 24.44 -15.59 -2.44
N LEU A 168 24.01 -14.89 -1.39
CA LEU A 168 23.75 -15.48 -0.07
C LEU A 168 22.41 -16.23 -0.07
N ASP A 169 22.23 -17.07 0.95
CA ASP A 169 21.03 -17.88 1.16
C ASP A 169 19.74 -17.03 1.08
N PRO A 170 18.67 -17.48 0.41
CA PRO A 170 17.39 -16.80 0.49
C PRO A 170 16.86 -16.76 1.92
N ILE A 171 16.04 -15.76 2.24
CA ILE A 171 15.39 -15.64 3.54
C ILE A 171 13.88 -15.47 3.39
N LEU A 172 13.10 -15.92 4.37
CA LEU A 172 11.65 -15.69 4.44
C LEU A 172 11.19 -15.68 5.90
N SER A 173 10.38 -14.68 6.27
CA SER A 173 9.78 -14.56 7.61
C SER A 173 8.31 -14.95 7.65
N ALA A 174 7.54 -14.67 6.59
CA ALA A 174 6.13 -15.07 6.51
C ALA A 174 5.64 -15.05 5.05
N LEU A 175 4.53 -15.72 4.81
CA LEU A 175 3.81 -15.72 3.55
C LEU A 175 2.32 -15.61 3.80
N VAL A 176 1.64 -14.75 3.05
CA VAL A 176 0.17 -14.65 2.98
C VAL A 176 -0.28 -14.99 1.57
N VAL A 177 -1.31 -15.81 1.46
CA VAL A 177 -1.94 -16.24 0.21
C VAL A 177 -3.39 -15.80 0.22
N VAL A 178 -3.71 -14.88 -0.69
CA VAL A 178 -5.05 -14.32 -0.84
C VAL A 178 -5.64 -14.78 -2.16
N ARG A 179 -6.88 -15.28 -2.11
CA ARG A 179 -7.60 -15.57 -3.35
C ARG A 179 -8.16 -14.28 -3.92
N THR A 180 -7.84 -14.03 -5.19
CA THR A 180 -8.30 -12.82 -5.86
C THR A 180 -9.79 -12.93 -6.19
N PHE A 181 -10.60 -12.07 -5.58
CA PHE A 181 -12.01 -11.89 -5.92
C PHE A 181 -12.33 -10.41 -5.92
N SER A 182 -13.19 -9.97 -6.84
CA SER A 182 -13.76 -8.62 -6.80
C SER A 182 -14.78 -8.53 -5.66
N VAL A 183 -14.61 -7.60 -4.72
CA VAL A 183 -15.59 -7.31 -3.65
C VAL A 183 -16.46 -6.11 -4.01
N SER A 184 -17.72 -6.14 -3.54
CA SER A 184 -18.90 -5.44 -4.07
C SER A 184 -19.17 -4.00 -3.57
N ASP A 185 -19.75 -3.17 -4.44
CA ASP A 185 -20.94 -2.28 -4.37
C ASP A 185 -21.42 -1.63 -3.04
N GLN A 186 -20.55 -1.38 -2.07
CA GLN A 186 -20.88 -0.64 -0.83
C GLN A 186 -20.61 0.88 -0.92
N TRP A 187 -20.08 1.32 -2.05
CA TRP A 187 -19.57 2.66 -2.26
C TRP A 187 -20.54 3.51 -3.11
N GLU A 188 -20.71 4.78 -2.74
CA GLU A 188 -21.42 5.80 -3.52
C GLU A 188 -20.44 6.91 -3.91
N LEU A 189 -20.43 7.28 -5.19
CA LEU A 189 -19.56 8.34 -5.70
C LEU A 189 -19.92 9.67 -5.03
N ALA A 190 -18.96 10.28 -4.35
CA ALA A 190 -19.14 11.53 -3.63
C ALA A 190 -18.48 12.72 -4.33
N TRP A 191 -17.33 12.48 -4.97
CA TRP A 191 -16.55 13.49 -5.68
C TRP A 191 -15.67 12.82 -6.73
N GLY A 192 -15.31 13.54 -7.79
CA GLY A 192 -14.37 13.01 -8.78
C GLY A 192 -14.21 13.89 -10.00
N ASP A 193 -13.24 13.55 -10.83
CA ASP A 193 -13.00 14.12 -12.14
C ASP A 193 -12.73 12.99 -13.13
N GLU A 194 -13.44 13.03 -14.26
CA GLU A 194 -13.31 12.08 -15.37
C GLU A 194 -12.51 12.70 -16.55
N PHE A 195 -11.96 13.90 -16.37
CA PHE A 195 -11.10 14.61 -17.32
C PHE A 195 -11.65 14.68 -18.75
N ASN A 196 -12.97 14.86 -18.88
CA ASN A 196 -13.68 14.86 -20.17
C ASN A 196 -13.68 16.22 -20.90
N VAL A 197 -13.15 17.28 -20.27
CA VAL A 197 -13.15 18.64 -20.82
C VAL A 197 -11.72 19.04 -21.22
N PRO A 198 -11.39 19.10 -22.52
CA PRO A 198 -10.05 19.47 -22.97
C PRO A 198 -9.65 20.88 -22.53
N GLY A 199 -8.38 21.08 -22.18
CA GLY A 199 -7.85 22.38 -21.75
C GLY A 199 -7.03 22.29 -20.46
N ALA A 200 -7.18 23.28 -19.58
CA ALA A 200 -6.62 23.20 -18.23
C ALA A 200 -7.53 22.33 -17.33
N PRO A 201 -7.00 21.69 -16.28
CA PRO A 201 -7.82 21.01 -15.27
C PRO A 201 -8.89 21.95 -14.69
N ASP A 202 -10.06 21.41 -14.34
CA ASP A 202 -11.17 22.22 -13.83
C ASP A 202 -10.76 22.98 -12.55
N PRO A 203 -10.72 24.33 -12.56
CA PRO A 203 -10.32 25.10 -11.40
C PRO A 203 -11.30 24.99 -10.23
N ALA A 204 -12.51 24.47 -10.43
CA ALA A 204 -13.44 24.14 -9.35
C ALA A 204 -13.04 22.86 -8.60
N LEU A 205 -12.23 21.98 -9.22
CA LEU A 205 -11.80 20.70 -8.65
C LEU A 205 -10.32 20.70 -8.28
N TRP A 206 -9.48 21.40 -9.05
CA TRP A 206 -8.02 21.33 -8.93
C TRP A 206 -7.38 22.71 -8.78
N SER A 207 -6.39 22.80 -7.89
CA SER A 207 -5.43 23.90 -7.78
C SER A 207 -4.07 23.42 -8.29
N VAL A 208 -3.25 24.34 -8.81
CA VAL A 208 -1.93 24.02 -9.37
C VAL A 208 -0.84 24.61 -8.48
N ASP A 209 0.14 23.78 -8.13
CA ASP A 209 1.35 24.22 -7.43
C ASP A 209 2.40 24.70 -8.45
N VAL A 210 2.71 25.99 -8.44
CA VAL A 210 3.78 26.57 -9.26
C VAL A 210 5.01 26.83 -8.38
N TRP A 211 5.91 25.86 -8.33
CA TRP A 211 7.00 25.82 -7.35
C TRP A 211 8.38 25.80 -8.01
N PRO A 212 9.39 26.44 -7.38
CA PRO A 212 10.79 26.33 -7.81
C PRO A 212 11.32 24.90 -7.59
N PRO A 213 12.46 24.55 -8.22
CA PRO A 213 13.13 23.28 -7.92
C PRO A 213 13.62 23.25 -6.47
N ARG A 214 13.89 22.04 -5.97
CA ARG A 214 14.41 21.73 -4.63
C ARG A 214 13.49 22.06 -3.46
N THR A 215 12.18 22.23 -3.70
CA THR A 215 11.25 22.73 -2.67
C THR A 215 11.05 21.77 -1.48
N VAL A 216 10.81 20.46 -1.72
CA VAL A 216 10.48 19.51 -0.62
C VAL A 216 11.53 18.41 -0.49
N ASN A 217 11.76 17.63 -1.55
CA ASN A 217 12.64 16.44 -1.50
C ASN A 217 13.92 16.59 -2.33
N ASP A 218 14.45 17.81 -2.42
CA ASP A 218 15.56 18.16 -3.32
C ASP A 218 15.25 17.82 -4.79
N GLU A 219 13.99 17.89 -5.21
CA GLU A 219 13.50 17.53 -6.55
C GLU A 219 14.02 18.50 -7.64
N ASP A 220 14.40 17.98 -8.82
CA ASP A 220 15.12 18.72 -9.86
C ASP A 220 14.20 19.54 -10.79
N GLN A 221 12.90 19.27 -10.80
CA GLN A 221 11.92 20.01 -11.62
C GLN A 221 11.43 21.29 -10.93
N THR A 222 11.08 22.29 -11.74
CA THR A 222 10.09 23.30 -11.34
C THR A 222 8.69 22.84 -11.77
N TYR A 223 7.72 22.95 -10.87
CA TYR A 223 6.31 22.69 -11.20
C TYR A 223 5.70 23.94 -11.83
N THR A 224 4.93 23.77 -12.91
CA THR A 224 4.34 24.89 -13.67
C THR A 224 2.88 24.61 -14.04
N ASP A 225 2.15 25.66 -14.37
CA ASP A 225 0.77 25.64 -14.90
C ASP A 225 0.72 25.71 -16.43
N ARG A 226 1.86 25.57 -17.12
CA ARG A 226 1.93 25.68 -18.58
C ARG A 226 1.19 24.49 -19.21
N PRO A 227 0.41 24.70 -20.28
CA PRO A 227 -0.24 23.60 -21.02
C PRO A 227 0.71 22.50 -21.50
N LYS A 228 2.00 22.84 -21.67
CA LYS A 228 3.07 21.90 -22.00
C LYS A 228 3.31 20.85 -20.90
N ASN A 229 3.08 21.21 -19.64
CA ASN A 229 3.27 20.36 -18.47
C ASN A 229 1.96 19.84 -17.87
N LEU A 230 0.87 20.59 -17.99
CA LEU A 230 -0.41 20.26 -17.37
C LEU A 230 -1.57 20.58 -18.31
N ARG A 231 -2.32 19.55 -18.72
CA ARG A 231 -3.53 19.72 -19.55
C ARG A 231 -4.45 18.52 -19.44
N VAL A 232 -5.71 18.72 -19.80
CA VAL A 232 -6.66 17.67 -20.12
C VAL A 232 -6.67 17.51 -21.64
N GLU A 233 -6.38 16.30 -22.11
CA GLU A 233 -6.22 15.94 -23.52
C GLU A 233 -6.68 14.49 -23.73
N ASP A 234 -7.49 14.25 -24.76
CA ASP A 234 -7.99 12.92 -25.14
C ASP A 234 -8.70 12.13 -24.01
N GLY A 235 -9.36 12.83 -23.08
CA GLY A 235 -10.06 12.22 -21.94
C GLY A 235 -9.16 11.93 -20.73
N PHE A 236 -7.91 12.40 -20.74
CA PHE A 236 -6.96 12.20 -19.65
C PHE A 236 -6.48 13.52 -19.08
N LEU A 237 -6.23 13.56 -17.78
CA LEU A 237 -5.26 14.48 -17.22
C LEU A 237 -3.86 14.04 -17.66
N VAL A 238 -3.13 14.95 -18.28
CA VAL A 238 -1.75 14.78 -18.73
C VAL A 238 -0.84 15.64 -17.86
N ILE A 239 0.01 14.99 -17.08
CA ILE A 239 1.17 15.61 -16.44
C ILE A 239 2.41 15.18 -17.23
N GLU A 240 3.05 16.15 -17.88
CA GLU A 240 4.18 15.90 -18.79
C GLU A 240 5.44 16.60 -18.32
N ALA A 241 6.46 15.81 -18.01
CA ALA A 241 7.77 16.29 -17.63
C ALA A 241 8.65 16.50 -18.87
N HIS A 242 9.38 17.62 -18.90
CA HIS A 242 10.29 17.98 -19.99
C HIS A 242 11.66 18.34 -19.44
N LYS A 243 12.71 17.90 -20.15
CA LYS A 243 14.04 18.48 -20.00
C LYS A 243 14.10 19.83 -20.74
N GLU A 244 14.12 20.92 -20.00
CA GLU A 244 14.23 22.27 -20.54
C GLU A 244 14.74 23.25 -19.46
N GLN A 245 15.47 24.27 -19.90
CA GLN A 245 15.87 25.36 -19.01
C GLN A 245 14.68 26.31 -18.82
N PHE A 246 14.09 26.32 -17.62
CA PHE A 246 12.95 27.18 -17.30
C PHE A 246 12.95 27.54 -15.81
N ALA A 247 12.74 28.82 -15.50
CA ALA A 247 12.65 29.33 -14.12
C ALA A 247 13.80 28.87 -13.18
N GLY A 248 15.01 28.67 -13.71
CA GLY A 248 16.17 28.23 -12.95
C GLY A 248 16.27 26.72 -12.70
N ALA A 249 15.39 25.92 -13.30
CA ALA A 249 15.43 24.46 -13.29
C ALA A 249 15.84 23.91 -14.67
N GLU A 250 16.37 22.67 -14.68
CA GLU A 250 16.69 21.92 -15.91
C GLU A 250 15.55 21.01 -16.37
N TYR A 251 14.53 20.85 -15.52
CA TYR A 251 13.33 20.08 -15.79
C TYR A 251 12.09 20.88 -15.41
N THR A 252 11.00 20.63 -16.13
CA THR A 252 9.68 21.16 -15.79
C THR A 252 8.70 20.01 -15.68
N SER A 253 7.72 20.14 -14.80
CA SER A 253 6.62 19.19 -14.64
C SER A 253 5.39 19.91 -14.09
N ALA A 254 4.41 19.17 -13.57
CA ALA A 254 3.26 19.73 -12.87
C ALA A 254 2.92 18.95 -11.59
N ARG A 255 2.28 19.67 -10.66
CA ARG A 255 1.70 19.18 -9.42
C ARG A 255 0.36 19.88 -9.23
N ILE A 256 -0.69 19.11 -8.99
CA ILE A 256 -2.03 19.62 -8.71
C ILE A 256 -2.57 19.03 -7.42
N HIS A 257 -3.52 19.73 -6.80
CA HIS A 257 -4.15 19.26 -5.56
C HIS A 257 -5.62 19.68 -5.46
N SER A 258 -6.43 18.91 -4.73
CA SER A 258 -7.88 19.14 -4.55
C SER A 258 -8.24 19.91 -3.27
N SER A 259 -7.26 20.50 -2.57
CA SER A 259 -7.49 21.19 -1.29
C SER A 259 -8.56 22.28 -1.39
N GLY A 260 -9.54 22.23 -0.48
CA GLY A 260 -10.70 23.11 -0.42
C GLY A 260 -11.75 22.84 -1.50
N LYS A 261 -11.58 21.79 -2.31
CA LYS A 261 -12.41 21.48 -3.50
C LYS A 261 -12.93 20.05 -3.52
N GLY A 262 -12.17 19.12 -2.95
CA GLY A 262 -12.47 17.70 -2.85
C GLY A 262 -11.88 17.11 -1.57
N ASP A 263 -12.12 17.79 -0.44
CA ASP A 263 -11.65 17.36 0.88
C ASP A 263 -12.63 16.34 1.47
N PHE A 264 -12.12 15.23 2.00
CA PHE A 264 -12.95 14.19 2.59
C PHE A 264 -12.26 13.54 3.79
N LEU A 265 -13.06 13.00 4.70
CA LEU A 265 -12.63 12.18 5.82
C LEU A 265 -13.26 10.80 5.63
N TYR A 266 -12.40 9.79 5.53
CA TYR A 266 -12.74 8.40 5.24
C TYR A 266 -13.40 8.20 3.86
N GLY A 267 -13.47 6.95 3.44
CA GLY A 267 -14.03 6.56 2.15
C GLY A 267 -13.08 5.72 1.32
N ARG A 268 -13.43 5.54 0.06
CA ARG A 268 -12.56 4.92 -0.94
C ARG A 268 -12.10 5.97 -1.93
N VAL A 269 -10.84 5.95 -2.30
CA VAL A 269 -10.31 6.76 -3.38
C VAL A 269 -9.79 5.84 -4.45
N GLU A 270 -10.10 6.13 -5.71
CA GLU A 270 -9.54 5.46 -6.87
C GLU A 270 -8.97 6.50 -7.82
N ALA A 271 -7.75 6.27 -8.28
CA ALA A 271 -7.19 6.98 -9.42
C ALA A 271 -6.74 5.94 -10.45
N ARG A 272 -7.32 6.00 -11.65
CA ARG A 272 -6.90 5.14 -12.76
C ARG A 272 -5.84 5.85 -13.57
N ALA A 273 -4.61 5.36 -13.52
CA ALA A 273 -3.47 6.05 -14.12
C ALA A 273 -2.51 5.09 -14.83
N ARG A 274 -1.75 5.66 -15.77
CA ARG A 274 -0.57 5.07 -16.40
C ARG A 274 0.61 5.97 -16.07
N VAL A 275 1.67 5.40 -15.51
CA VAL A 275 2.81 6.16 -14.99
C VAL A 275 4.07 5.95 -15.84
N PRO A 276 4.89 6.99 -16.02
CA PRO A 276 6.10 6.88 -16.83
C PRO A 276 7.16 6.01 -16.17
N VAL A 277 7.76 5.11 -16.95
CA VAL A 277 9.02 4.44 -16.62
C VAL A 277 10.19 5.27 -17.16
N GLY A 278 11.31 5.29 -16.44
CA GLY A 278 12.47 6.08 -16.86
C GLY A 278 13.29 6.56 -15.67
N LYS A 279 14.59 6.33 -15.71
CA LYS A 279 15.46 6.68 -14.60
C LYS A 279 15.39 8.18 -14.28
N GLY A 280 14.99 8.50 -13.06
CA GLY A 280 14.79 9.87 -12.59
C GLY A 280 13.33 10.30 -12.50
N THR A 281 12.35 9.57 -13.05
CA THR A 281 10.93 9.88 -12.79
C THR A 281 10.53 9.44 -11.39
N TRP A 282 9.64 10.20 -10.75
CA TRP A 282 8.97 9.84 -9.50
C TRP A 282 7.52 10.29 -9.58
N SER A 283 6.63 9.34 -9.86
CA SER A 283 5.19 9.59 -9.98
C SER A 283 4.52 9.40 -8.61
N ALA A 284 3.60 10.29 -8.26
CA ALA A 284 2.87 10.20 -7.01
C ALA A 284 1.38 10.52 -7.17
N ILE A 285 0.54 9.69 -6.56
CA ILE A 285 -0.87 9.97 -6.23
C ILE A 285 -1.00 9.74 -4.74
N TRP A 286 -1.27 10.80 -4.00
CA TRP A 286 -1.10 10.83 -2.55
C TRP A 286 -2.04 11.86 -1.94
N MET A 287 -2.07 11.92 -0.62
CA MET A 287 -3.00 12.75 0.12
C MET A 287 -2.31 13.47 1.27
N LEU A 288 -2.69 14.74 1.43
CA LEU A 288 -2.24 15.59 2.53
C LEU A 288 -3.43 16.06 3.37
N PRO A 289 -3.20 16.39 4.65
CA PRO A 289 -4.23 16.93 5.52
C PRO A 289 -4.73 18.27 4.98
N SER A 290 -6.05 18.45 4.96
CA SER A 290 -6.68 19.72 4.58
C SER A 290 -6.51 20.78 5.68
N ASP A 291 -6.25 20.35 6.91
CA ASP A 291 -5.74 21.18 8.00
C ASP A 291 -4.35 20.67 8.43
N PRO A 292 -3.26 21.07 7.76
CA PRO A 292 -1.92 20.60 8.09
C PRO A 292 -1.46 21.05 9.48
N PHE A 293 -2.11 22.04 10.10
CA PHE A 293 -1.73 22.56 11.41
C PHE A 293 -2.47 21.89 12.56
N ARG A 294 -3.37 20.94 12.28
CA ARG A 294 -4.21 20.27 13.29
C ARG A 294 -3.40 19.73 14.47
N TYR A 295 -2.27 19.10 14.19
CA TYR A 295 -1.36 18.53 15.19
C TYR A 295 0.02 19.21 15.19
N ALA A 296 0.16 20.36 14.55
CA ALA A 296 1.38 21.15 14.62
C ALA A 296 1.57 21.75 16.02
N SER A 297 2.81 21.84 16.47
CA SER A 297 3.18 22.43 17.76
C SER A 297 4.21 23.55 17.64
N THR A 298 4.92 23.66 16.51
CA THR A 298 5.98 24.67 16.30
C THR A 298 5.62 25.78 15.32
N CYS A 299 4.49 25.68 14.65
CA CYS A 299 3.99 26.64 13.66
C CYS A 299 2.46 26.77 13.73
N GLN A 300 1.91 27.74 13.00
CA GLN A 300 0.49 28.07 13.01
C GLN A 300 -0.06 28.31 11.59
N THR A 301 -1.39 28.37 11.47
CA THR A 301 -2.07 28.61 10.21
C THR A 301 -1.50 29.80 9.44
N GLY A 302 -1.07 29.55 8.21
CA GLY A 302 -0.48 30.55 7.31
C GLY A 302 1.04 30.51 7.23
N ASP A 303 1.70 29.77 8.12
CA ASP A 303 3.14 29.53 8.02
C ASP A 303 3.46 28.60 6.83
N LEU A 304 4.67 28.72 6.30
CA LEU A 304 5.20 27.72 5.37
C LEU A 304 5.45 26.42 6.14
N TRP A 305 4.96 25.30 5.62
CA TRP A 305 5.01 24.02 6.34
C TRP A 305 5.54 22.84 5.53
N GLN A 306 5.48 22.89 4.19
CA GLN A 306 6.07 21.84 3.35
C GLN A 306 7.54 22.13 3.08
N GLY A 307 8.39 21.13 3.28
CA GLY A 307 9.82 21.21 2.95
C GLY A 307 10.66 22.08 3.89
N VAL A 308 10.16 22.39 5.10
CA VAL A 308 10.87 23.20 6.10
C VAL A 308 10.99 22.45 7.41
N ASP A 309 12.13 22.59 8.10
CA ASP A 309 12.40 21.89 9.36
C ASP A 309 11.83 22.62 10.59
N GLU A 310 11.50 23.91 10.46
CA GLU A 310 11.02 24.74 11.57
C GLU A 310 9.54 24.50 11.91
N CYS A 311 8.78 23.90 11.00
CA CYS A 311 7.35 23.62 11.15
C CYS A 311 7.09 22.12 11.17
N ASP A 312 6.53 21.62 12.27
CA ASP A 312 6.25 20.19 12.49
C ASP A 312 4.85 19.75 12.00
N ALA A 313 4.12 20.62 11.30
CA ALA A 313 2.83 20.30 10.69
C ALA A 313 2.88 18.98 9.88
N TRP A 314 3.94 18.78 9.12
CA TRP A 314 4.33 17.46 8.62
C TRP A 314 5.52 16.92 9.45
N PRO A 315 5.53 15.64 9.86
CA PRO A 315 4.53 14.61 9.56
C PRO A 315 3.39 14.56 10.59
N ASN A 316 3.27 15.53 11.51
CA ASN A 316 2.32 15.42 12.63
C ASN A 316 0.86 15.25 12.18
N SER A 317 0.45 15.95 11.13
CA SER A 317 -0.92 15.89 10.60
C SER A 317 -1.12 14.80 9.53
N GLY A 318 -0.08 14.02 9.25
CA GLY A 318 -0.15 12.83 8.40
C GLY A 318 0.08 13.06 6.91
N GLU A 319 0.27 11.95 6.20
CA GLU A 319 0.36 11.80 4.74
C GLU A 319 -0.02 10.36 4.39
N ILE A 320 -0.76 10.18 3.29
CA ILE A 320 -1.14 8.85 2.78
C ILE A 320 -0.74 8.78 1.30
N ASP A 321 0.19 7.90 0.97
CA ASP A 321 0.69 7.69 -0.38
C ASP A 321 -0.01 6.48 -1.00
N ILE A 322 -0.92 6.74 -1.94
CA ILE A 322 -1.72 5.71 -2.63
C ILE A 322 -0.87 5.01 -3.68
N LEU A 323 -0.08 5.81 -4.41
CA LEU A 323 0.88 5.39 -5.41
C LEU A 323 2.12 6.25 -5.27
N GLU A 324 3.26 5.60 -5.03
CA GLU A 324 4.56 6.13 -5.42
C GLU A 324 5.31 5.15 -6.31
N HIS A 325 5.88 5.67 -7.39
CA HIS A 325 6.69 4.90 -8.33
C HIS A 325 7.92 5.69 -8.79
N VAL A 326 9.11 5.09 -8.63
CA VAL A 326 10.37 5.64 -9.13
C VAL A 326 10.83 4.88 -10.37
N GLY A 327 11.10 5.61 -11.46
CA GLY A 327 11.32 5.00 -12.76
C GLY A 327 12.63 4.21 -12.93
N TYR A 328 13.53 4.22 -11.93
CA TYR A 328 14.69 3.34 -11.91
C TYR A 328 14.37 1.91 -11.42
N GLN A 329 13.19 1.71 -10.83
CA GLN A 329 12.64 0.42 -10.41
C GLN A 329 11.25 0.24 -11.05
N PRO A 330 11.18 -0.02 -12.37
CA PRO A 330 9.91 -0.21 -13.07
C PRO A 330 9.10 -1.34 -12.44
N GLY A 331 7.81 -1.11 -12.25
CA GLY A 331 6.87 -2.08 -11.69
C GLY A 331 6.85 -2.19 -10.15
N HIS A 332 7.79 -1.57 -9.44
CA HIS A 332 7.78 -1.54 -7.97
C HIS A 332 6.90 -0.38 -7.47
N ILE A 333 5.63 -0.66 -7.17
CA ILE A 333 4.69 0.31 -6.64
C ILE A 333 4.76 0.30 -5.11
N HIS A 334 4.75 1.49 -4.51
CA HIS A 334 4.78 1.68 -3.06
C HIS A 334 3.51 2.34 -2.57
N GLY A 335 3.05 1.87 -1.42
CA GLY A 335 1.98 2.46 -0.64
C GLY A 335 2.50 2.71 0.76
N THR A 336 2.35 3.93 1.24
CA THR A 336 3.02 4.39 2.47
C THR A 336 2.06 5.26 3.27
N VAL A 337 2.23 5.26 4.59
CA VAL A 337 1.67 6.30 5.45
C VAL A 337 2.78 6.94 6.25
N HIS A 338 2.72 8.27 6.43
CA HIS A 338 3.68 8.99 7.26
C HIS A 338 2.97 9.63 8.46
N ASN A 339 3.58 9.46 9.63
CA ASN A 339 3.22 10.13 10.86
C ASN A 339 4.45 10.23 11.77
N VAL A 340 4.38 11.05 12.81
CA VAL A 340 5.55 11.31 13.67
C VAL A 340 6.03 10.08 14.44
N ALA A 341 5.14 9.12 14.75
CA ALA A 341 5.55 7.86 15.37
C ALA A 341 6.29 6.94 14.38
N TYR A 342 5.89 6.94 13.11
CA TYR A 342 6.33 5.95 12.11
C TYR A 342 6.68 6.61 10.78
N TYR A 343 7.94 7.01 10.63
CA TYR A 343 8.42 7.63 9.38
C TYR A 343 9.90 7.33 9.13
N TRP A 344 10.44 7.84 8.02
CA TRP A 344 11.76 7.42 7.56
C TRP A 344 12.91 7.88 8.49
N ARG A 345 12.78 9.00 9.21
CA ARG A 345 13.86 9.51 10.10
C ARG A 345 14.13 8.60 11.29
N ASN A 346 13.12 7.85 11.77
CA ASN A 346 13.25 6.94 12.93
C ASN A 346 13.23 5.45 12.54
N TRP A 347 13.31 5.14 11.24
CA TRP A 347 13.34 3.78 10.66
C TRP A 347 12.06 2.98 10.90
N GLN A 348 10.99 3.63 11.35
CA GLN A 348 9.72 2.99 11.63
C GLN A 348 8.68 3.20 10.53
N GLN A 349 9.03 3.85 9.42
CA GLN A 349 8.15 3.99 8.24
C GLN A 349 7.47 2.65 7.94
N ARG A 350 6.15 2.68 7.82
CA ARG A 350 5.34 1.52 7.43
C ARG A 350 4.94 1.70 5.98
N LYS A 351 5.26 0.71 5.17
CA LYS A 351 4.99 0.71 3.74
C LYS A 351 4.77 -0.71 3.26
N GLY A 352 4.02 -0.84 2.17
CA GLY A 352 3.93 -2.06 1.39
C GLY A 352 4.50 -1.87 0.00
N ARG A 353 4.76 -2.99 -0.67
CA ARG A 353 5.12 -3.02 -2.08
C ARG A 353 4.30 -4.07 -2.81
N ILE A 354 3.90 -3.73 -4.02
CA ILE A 354 3.41 -4.69 -5.02
C ILE A 354 4.22 -4.57 -6.30
N LEU A 355 4.49 -5.71 -6.93
CA LEU A 355 5.07 -5.77 -8.26
C LEU A 355 3.95 -5.79 -9.30
N GLN A 356 4.00 -4.85 -10.22
CA GLN A 356 3.02 -4.69 -11.30
C GLN A 356 3.75 -4.49 -12.62
N ASP A 357 3.61 -5.45 -13.52
CA ASP A 357 4.10 -5.31 -14.89
C ASP A 357 3.22 -4.34 -15.68
N GLY A 358 3.76 -3.80 -16.77
CA GLY A 358 2.98 -3.01 -17.73
C GLY A 358 2.66 -1.58 -17.28
N ILE A 359 3.16 -1.08 -16.14
CA ILE A 359 2.76 0.24 -15.59
C ILE A 359 3.01 1.44 -16.53
N GLY A 360 3.93 1.28 -17.48
CA GLY A 360 4.25 2.30 -18.50
C GLY A 360 3.40 2.19 -19.76
N GLU A 361 2.79 1.02 -20.00
CA GLU A 361 1.97 0.71 -21.17
C GLU A 361 0.47 0.74 -20.87
N ASP A 362 0.07 0.22 -19.72
CA ASP A 362 -1.30 -0.02 -19.30
C ASP A 362 -1.74 0.92 -18.17
N PHE A 363 -3.06 1.09 -18.05
CA PHE A 363 -3.66 1.83 -16.94
C PHE A 363 -4.03 0.86 -15.83
N HIS A 364 -3.65 1.22 -14.61
CA HIS A 364 -3.99 0.51 -13.39
C HIS A 364 -4.84 1.39 -12.48
N VAL A 365 -5.67 0.75 -11.63
CA VAL A 365 -6.43 1.44 -10.60
C VAL A 365 -5.61 1.41 -9.31
N TYR A 366 -5.18 2.59 -8.86
CA TYR A 366 -4.53 2.79 -7.57
C TYR A 366 -5.58 3.29 -6.60
N ALA A 367 -5.74 2.61 -5.46
CA ALA A 367 -6.83 2.91 -4.56
C ALA A 367 -6.45 2.82 -3.09
N ILE A 368 -7.22 3.53 -2.26
CA ILE A 368 -7.26 3.30 -0.82
C ILE A 368 -8.69 3.06 -0.36
N GLU A 369 -8.83 2.29 0.70
CA GLU A 369 -10.00 2.30 1.57
C GLU A 369 -9.57 2.78 2.94
N TRP A 370 -10.14 3.89 3.37
CA TRP A 370 -9.77 4.57 4.61
C TRP A 370 -10.98 4.65 5.53
N THR A 371 -10.82 4.09 6.72
CA THR A 371 -11.81 4.03 7.79
C THR A 371 -11.21 4.57 9.08
N PRO A 372 -12.00 4.82 10.14
CA PRO A 372 -11.43 5.16 11.44
C PRO A 372 -10.51 4.08 12.03
N GLU A 373 -10.68 2.83 11.62
CA GLU A 373 -9.98 1.66 12.16
C GLU A 373 -8.73 1.27 11.35
N ARG A 374 -8.71 1.51 10.05
CA ARG A 374 -7.57 1.15 9.17
C ARG A 374 -7.56 1.89 7.84
N ILE A 375 -6.39 1.91 7.21
CA ILE A 375 -6.14 2.31 5.83
C ILE A 375 -5.65 1.07 5.07
N ASP A 376 -6.36 0.67 4.03
CA ASP A 376 -5.97 -0.38 3.11
C ASP A 376 -5.57 0.26 1.76
N ILE A 377 -4.47 -0.17 1.14
CA ILE A 377 -3.99 0.33 -0.17
C ILE A 377 -3.97 -0.80 -1.20
N PHE A 378 -4.41 -0.47 -2.41
CA PHE A 378 -4.70 -1.42 -3.48
C PHE A 378 -4.08 -1.01 -4.82
N VAL A 379 -3.75 -2.02 -5.63
CA VAL A 379 -3.55 -1.89 -7.08
C VAL A 379 -4.42 -2.93 -7.77
N ASP A 380 -5.28 -2.51 -8.70
CA ASP A 380 -6.24 -3.37 -9.40
C ASP A 380 -7.02 -4.30 -8.44
N ASP A 381 -7.54 -3.71 -7.36
CA ASP A 381 -8.27 -4.38 -6.27
C ASP A 381 -7.48 -5.43 -5.47
N ILE A 382 -6.17 -5.54 -5.69
CA ILE A 382 -5.28 -6.35 -4.85
C ILE A 382 -4.78 -5.49 -3.69
N ARG A 383 -5.19 -5.81 -2.46
CA ARG A 383 -4.66 -5.15 -1.26
C ARG A 383 -3.24 -5.64 -1.03
N TYR A 384 -2.31 -4.71 -0.87
CA TYR A 384 -0.90 -5.05 -0.65
C TYR A 384 -0.30 -4.36 0.58
N PHE A 385 -1.07 -3.44 1.19
CA PHE A 385 -0.69 -2.76 2.41
C PHE A 385 -1.93 -2.46 3.25
N THR A 386 -1.80 -2.69 4.56
CA THR A 386 -2.79 -2.31 5.57
C THR A 386 -2.06 -1.60 6.71
N TYR A 387 -2.64 -0.49 7.15
CA TYR A 387 -2.20 0.27 8.32
C TYR A 387 -3.36 0.39 9.31
N VAL A 388 -3.20 -0.19 10.51
CA VAL A 388 -4.26 -0.30 11.51
C VAL A 388 -4.15 0.80 12.56
N ASN A 389 -5.28 1.32 13.02
CA ASN A 389 -5.34 2.24 14.14
C ASN A 389 -5.05 1.50 15.45
N GLU A 390 -3.89 1.77 16.03
CA GLU A 390 -3.49 1.20 17.33
C GLU A 390 -4.23 1.83 18.51
N HIS A 391 -5.05 2.86 18.26
CA HIS A 391 -5.76 3.63 19.27
C HIS A 391 -4.83 4.23 20.33
N SER A 392 -3.61 4.60 19.93
CA SER A 392 -2.54 5.08 20.81
C SER A 392 -2.33 6.60 20.80
N GLY A 393 -3.01 7.34 19.91
CA GLY A 393 -2.93 8.81 19.83
C GLY A 393 -2.85 9.30 18.38
N TRP A 394 -2.79 10.62 18.21
CA TRP A 394 -2.63 11.23 16.88
C TRP A 394 -1.21 11.02 16.35
N GLU A 395 -0.23 10.79 17.23
CA GLU A 395 1.17 10.60 16.85
C GLU A 395 1.35 9.39 15.92
N SER A 396 0.53 8.36 16.14
CA SER A 396 0.41 7.14 15.32
C SER A 396 -0.79 7.18 14.38
N TRP A 397 -1.86 7.91 14.71
CA TRP A 397 -3.06 7.98 13.89
C TRP A 397 -3.54 9.42 13.69
N PRO A 398 -2.85 10.22 12.85
CA PRO A 398 -3.34 11.55 12.50
C PRO A 398 -4.41 11.51 11.40
N TYR A 399 -4.85 10.32 10.97
CA TYR A 399 -5.80 10.12 9.86
C TYR A 399 -7.27 10.18 10.32
N ASP A 400 -7.59 11.15 11.17
CA ASP A 400 -8.90 11.35 11.81
C ASP A 400 -9.59 12.67 11.43
N HIS A 401 -9.07 13.34 10.40
CA HIS A 401 -9.58 14.61 9.88
C HIS A 401 -9.49 14.65 8.36
N ALA A 402 -10.07 15.65 7.71
CA ALA A 402 -10.19 15.66 6.26
C ALA A 402 -8.84 15.80 5.55
N PHE A 403 -8.64 15.02 4.49
CA PHE A 403 -7.49 15.05 3.58
C PHE A 403 -7.95 15.45 2.18
N HIS A 404 -7.01 15.86 1.34
CA HIS A 404 -7.21 16.17 -0.07
C HIS A 404 -6.16 15.45 -0.92
N LEU A 405 -6.46 15.25 -2.21
CA LEU A 405 -5.57 14.58 -3.14
C LEU A 405 -4.50 15.53 -3.68
N VAL A 406 -3.33 14.95 -3.94
CA VAL A 406 -2.21 15.55 -4.66
C VAL A 406 -1.77 14.57 -5.76
N ILE A 407 -1.52 15.10 -6.96
CA ILE A 407 -1.04 14.33 -8.11
C ILE A 407 0.13 15.09 -8.72
N ASN A 408 1.28 14.41 -8.86
CA ASN A 408 2.46 15.00 -9.49
C ASN A 408 3.36 13.95 -10.15
N LEU A 409 4.23 14.48 -11.02
CA LEU A 409 5.37 13.77 -11.57
C LEU A 409 6.64 14.55 -11.19
N ALA A 410 7.27 14.16 -10.09
CA ALA A 410 8.58 14.68 -9.71
C ALA A 410 9.67 14.11 -10.63
N ILE A 411 10.77 14.85 -10.76
CA ILE A 411 11.99 14.45 -11.46
C ILE A 411 13.17 14.57 -10.51
N GLY A 412 13.90 13.48 -10.35
CA GLY A 412 15.06 13.39 -9.49
C GLY A 412 14.70 13.42 -8.00
N GLY A 413 15.26 14.35 -7.24
CA GLY A 413 15.11 14.33 -5.78
C GLY A 413 15.99 13.29 -5.10
N GLY A 414 15.84 13.18 -3.78
CA GLY A 414 16.57 12.18 -2.99
C GLY A 414 16.27 10.74 -3.44
N TRP A 415 14.98 10.43 -3.68
CA TRP A 415 14.56 9.08 -4.03
C TRP A 415 14.60 8.78 -5.53
N GLY A 416 14.12 9.68 -6.40
CA GLY A 416 14.16 9.46 -7.85
C GLY A 416 15.58 9.30 -8.44
N ARG A 417 16.62 9.79 -7.73
CA ARG A 417 18.05 9.57 -8.08
C ARG A 417 18.72 8.44 -7.31
N ALA A 418 18.01 7.70 -6.45
CA ALA A 418 18.61 6.64 -5.63
C ALA A 418 19.16 5.47 -6.47
N GLY A 419 18.52 5.17 -7.61
CA GLY A 419 19.06 4.23 -8.62
C GLY A 419 20.16 4.81 -9.50
N GLY A 420 20.65 6.02 -9.21
CA GLY A 420 21.63 6.81 -9.97
C GLY A 420 21.02 8.05 -10.65
N GLY A 421 21.84 8.80 -11.41
CA GLY A 421 21.41 10.06 -12.04
C GLY A 421 20.24 9.94 -13.04
N ILE A 422 19.60 11.07 -13.33
CA ILE A 422 18.47 11.18 -14.26
C ILE A 422 18.93 10.83 -15.69
N ASP A 423 18.15 10.02 -16.41
CA ASP A 423 18.40 9.73 -17.83
C ASP A 423 17.69 10.76 -18.71
N ASP A 424 18.45 11.70 -19.25
CA ASP A 424 17.93 12.77 -20.11
C ASP A 424 17.29 12.29 -21.41
N SER A 425 17.69 11.11 -21.89
CA SER A 425 17.28 10.61 -23.20
C SER A 425 15.84 10.13 -23.24
N VAL A 426 15.21 9.93 -22.07
CA VAL A 426 13.84 9.44 -21.95
C VAL A 426 12.79 10.55 -22.02
N PHE A 427 13.19 11.83 -21.97
CA PHE A 427 12.23 12.94 -21.97
C PHE A 427 11.70 13.26 -23.39
N PRO A 428 10.42 13.66 -23.51
CA PRO A 428 9.45 13.91 -22.44
C PRO A 428 8.84 12.64 -21.85
N GLN A 429 8.40 12.71 -20.58
CA GLN A 429 7.72 11.63 -19.87
C GLN A 429 6.32 12.07 -19.43
N LYS A 430 5.35 11.17 -19.52
CA LYS A 430 3.93 11.47 -19.25
C LYS A 430 3.37 10.54 -18.19
N MET A 431 2.76 11.14 -17.17
CA MET A 431 1.78 10.49 -16.33
C MET A 431 0.38 10.84 -16.87
N LEU A 432 -0.41 9.80 -17.16
CA LEU A 432 -1.79 9.95 -17.64
C LEU A 432 -2.74 9.47 -16.56
N VAL A 433 -3.74 10.28 -16.23
CA VAL A 433 -4.82 9.89 -15.30
C VAL A 433 -6.14 9.94 -16.06
N ASP A 434 -6.82 8.80 -16.11
CA ASP A 434 -8.12 8.60 -16.75
C ASP A 434 -9.25 9.15 -15.89
N TYR A 435 -9.24 8.82 -14.60
CA TYR A 435 -10.18 9.41 -13.65
C TYR A 435 -9.61 9.45 -12.25
N VAL A 436 -10.22 10.30 -11.44
CA VAL A 436 -10.14 10.28 -9.98
C VAL A 436 -11.56 10.17 -9.45
N ARG A 437 -11.82 9.21 -8.58
CA ARG A 437 -13.12 9.00 -7.94
C ARG A 437 -12.95 8.84 -6.43
N VAL A 438 -13.73 9.58 -5.68
CA VAL A 438 -13.83 9.48 -4.23
C VAL A 438 -15.23 8.99 -3.90
N PHE A 439 -15.30 7.94 -3.12
CA PHE A 439 -16.54 7.30 -2.72
C PHE A 439 -16.70 7.34 -1.20
N GLN A 440 -17.96 7.44 -0.76
CA GLN A 440 -18.33 7.27 0.64
C GLN A 440 -19.16 6.00 0.80
N ARG A 441 -19.07 5.40 1.98
CA ARG A 441 -19.84 4.20 2.29
C ARG A 441 -21.31 4.57 2.31
N ARG A 442 -22.16 3.75 1.67
CA ARG A 442 -23.62 3.96 1.74
C ARG A 442 -24.07 3.90 3.20
N PRO A 443 -24.97 4.82 3.63
CA PRO A 443 -25.49 4.84 4.99
C PRO A 443 -26.18 3.56 5.45
#